data_AF-A0A954PXG9-F1
#
_entry.id   AF-A0A954PXG9-F1
#
_cell.length_a   1.000
_cell.length_b   1.000
_cell.length_c   1.000
_cell.angle_alpha   90.00
_cell.angle_beta   90.00
_cell.angle_gamma   90.00
#
_symmetry.space_group_name_H-M   'P 1'
#
loop_
_entity.id
_entity.type
_entity.pdbx_description
1 polymer ?
#
loop_
_entity_poly.entity_id
_entity_poly.type
_entity_poly.pdbx_seq_one_letter_code
_entity_poly.pdbx_strand_id
1 'polypeptide(L)'
;MKAPRRRKATIQTPSNRRLRAQCLERRQMLAAGADVAFYEFANHTAATPELFSVDTHAETTASDISSPLSLGWTGNGLPPNGLALGGAFDETTEPTPAGGQADYFELTITPAPGYLLSLARFSMQIRRNDPDSKNSYSLYFDNDPGPGGDNFATKLADGVITSEDVFDSVIVPLEGIPSLQGQTTAVTFRVYAWGTVGLGTMRLDNIRVQEVQHTVGESSLAYYGESGRLIHPLDSQGNRIADFSAAGYRNSDEPVPDVQATIDPSRFVTVSPIAGDDMASIQAAIDQVGAFPLDADGYRGVVQLTAGEFQISDQLVILESGVVLRGVGDGVDPQSSTIVRATGTVQRSVIVVGESAGFASGVSNTTHNIVDKYVPIGATSVRVDSTSNWSVGDEVIVKRPSTAEWITAIGMDMIPPRSDGGTVIQWEPGGNFDHLYERVITRIEGDRVFFNAPLMSTFEQQYGGGTVFRYTFPRIENVGIEKIRGVSDFVGETDEAHASTFIELQSVKDAWVRDVTGQHFVFATVHATSRAMRVTVDDAQSLDPVSIITGARRYPFTIDGQFVLMRNLYSENGRHDFVNNSSWRNRGPNVFLDGVAVDSNEASGPHQRWSSGTLYDTITTDNMIEARNRGNFGSGHG
;
A
#
# COMPACT_ATOMS: atom_id res chain seq x y z
N MET A 1 42.80 31.30 -30.18
CA MET A 1 41.33 31.15 -30.32
C MET A 1 41.02 29.99 -31.26
N LYS A 2 40.61 28.83 -30.71
CA LYS A 2 39.98 27.73 -31.47
C LYS A 2 38.86 27.17 -30.58
N ALA A 3 37.65 27.15 -31.12
CA ALA A 3 36.40 26.81 -30.43
C ALA A 3 36.37 25.33 -29.98
N PRO A 4 35.65 24.99 -28.90
CA PRO A 4 35.47 23.61 -28.48
C PRO A 4 34.39 22.91 -29.33
N ARG A 5 34.69 21.67 -29.72
CA ARG A 5 33.82 20.76 -30.47
C ARG A 5 32.61 20.36 -29.63
N ARG A 6 31.40 20.54 -30.17
CA ARG A 6 30.15 19.93 -29.65
C ARG A 6 30.28 18.40 -29.69
N ARG A 7 30.20 17.75 -28.53
CA ARG A 7 29.93 16.30 -28.44
C ARG A 7 28.45 16.08 -28.76
N LYS A 8 28.16 15.29 -29.78
CA LYS A 8 26.82 14.74 -30.03
C LYS A 8 26.52 13.77 -28.88
N ALA A 9 25.49 14.05 -28.09
CA ALA A 9 24.88 13.05 -27.23
C ALA A 9 24.33 11.94 -28.14
N THR A 10 24.78 10.71 -27.89
CA THR A 10 24.26 9.54 -28.59
C THR A 10 23.02 9.13 -27.81
N ILE A 11 21.84 9.38 -28.36
CA ILE A 11 20.57 8.87 -27.83
C ILE A 11 20.65 7.35 -27.98
N GLN A 12 20.79 6.64 -26.86
CA GLN A 12 20.58 5.19 -26.84
C GLN A 12 19.11 4.93 -27.15
N THR A 13 18.85 4.20 -28.23
CA THR A 13 17.53 3.59 -28.51
C THR A 13 17.08 2.74 -27.32
N PRO A 14 15.81 2.85 -26.88
CA PRO A 14 15.31 2.03 -25.78
C PRO A 14 15.29 0.56 -26.24
N SER A 15 16.11 -0.27 -25.62
CA SER A 15 16.02 -1.72 -25.78
C SER A 15 14.68 -2.21 -25.23
N ASN A 16 14.10 -3.25 -25.85
CA ASN A 16 12.87 -3.93 -25.42
C ASN A 16 12.93 -4.30 -23.92
N ARG A 17 12.55 -3.38 -23.02
CA ARG A 17 12.31 -3.68 -21.61
C ARG A 17 10.88 -4.18 -21.47
N ARG A 18 10.66 -5.45 -21.80
CA ARG A 18 9.65 -6.24 -21.08
C ARG A 18 10.43 -7.05 -20.07
N LEU A 19 10.59 -6.50 -18.87
CA LEU A 19 11.03 -7.31 -17.75
C LEU A 19 9.85 -8.22 -17.45
N ARG A 20 9.85 -9.42 -18.05
CA ARG A 20 9.08 -10.49 -17.42
C ARG A 20 9.63 -10.59 -16.01
N ALA A 21 8.76 -10.82 -15.03
CA ALA A 21 9.16 -11.37 -13.74
C ALA A 21 9.72 -12.80 -13.93
N GLN A 22 10.65 -13.02 -14.88
CA GLN A 22 11.72 -13.96 -14.65
C GLN A 22 12.40 -13.40 -13.42
N CYS A 23 12.10 -14.04 -12.28
CA CYS A 23 12.80 -13.94 -11.00
C CYS A 23 14.14 -13.25 -11.26
N LEU A 24 14.16 -11.91 -11.14
CA LEU A 24 15.40 -11.14 -11.26
C LEU A 24 16.30 -11.87 -10.28
N GLU A 25 17.33 -12.58 -10.78
CA GLU A 25 18.19 -13.42 -9.96
C GLU A 25 18.38 -12.69 -8.67
N ARG A 26 17.78 -13.21 -7.57
CA ARG A 26 17.53 -12.46 -6.32
C ARG A 26 18.62 -11.40 -6.22
N ARG A 27 18.34 -10.16 -6.63
CA ARG A 27 19.20 -9.07 -6.15
C ARG A 27 19.02 -9.25 -4.68
N GLN A 28 20.04 -9.77 -4.01
CA GLN A 28 20.04 -10.00 -2.58
C GLN A 28 19.94 -8.62 -1.95
N MET A 29 18.75 -8.03 -2.00
CA MET A 29 18.16 -7.54 -0.80
C MET A 29 18.12 -8.76 0.10
N LEU A 30 19.18 -8.84 0.91
CA LEU A 30 19.37 -9.79 1.99
C LEU A 30 18.01 -9.94 2.66
N ALA A 31 17.40 -11.11 2.53
CA ALA A 31 16.04 -11.32 2.98
C ALA A 31 16.09 -11.25 4.50
N ALA A 32 15.78 -10.08 5.05
CA ALA A 32 15.66 -9.92 6.47
C ALA A 32 14.48 -10.78 6.95
N GLY A 33 14.68 -11.49 8.06
CA GLY A 33 13.67 -12.29 8.73
C GLY A 33 12.63 -11.41 9.42
N ALA A 34 11.94 -11.98 10.41
CA ALA A 34 10.98 -11.22 11.20
C ALA A 34 11.67 -10.06 11.95
N ASP A 35 10.89 -9.03 12.28
CA ASP A 35 11.34 -8.05 13.27
C ASP A 35 11.61 -8.81 14.58
N VAL A 36 12.80 -8.66 15.16
CA VAL A 36 13.13 -9.14 16.52
C VAL A 36 12.94 -8.04 17.54
N ALA A 37 12.90 -6.79 17.09
CA ALA A 37 12.57 -5.65 17.90
C ALA A 37 11.90 -4.60 17.03
N PHE A 38 10.71 -4.17 17.47
CA PHE A 38 10.02 -3.04 16.89
C PHE A 38 9.82 -1.97 17.95
N TYR A 39 10.34 -0.77 17.70
CA TYR A 39 10.25 0.34 18.64
C TYR A 39 9.26 1.36 18.11
N GLU A 40 8.11 1.42 18.76
CA GLU A 40 7.08 2.41 18.49
C GLU A 40 7.07 3.50 19.56
N PHE A 41 6.61 4.67 19.17
CA PHE A 41 6.48 5.83 20.04
C PHE A 41 5.01 6.19 20.14
N ALA A 42 4.33 5.72 21.20
CA ALA A 42 2.94 6.04 21.45
C ALA A 42 2.79 7.18 22.47
N ASN A 43 1.83 8.07 22.22
CA ASN A 43 1.49 9.15 23.13
C ASN A 43 0.00 9.07 23.47
N HIS A 44 -0.34 8.62 24.67
CA HIS A 44 -1.73 8.51 25.11
C HIS A 44 -2.24 9.81 25.74
N THR A 45 -1.38 10.59 26.41
CA THR A 45 -1.72 11.92 26.97
C THR A 45 -0.46 12.79 27.20
N ALA A 46 -0.64 14.10 27.38
CA ALA A 46 0.44 15.02 27.78
C ALA A 46 1.13 14.71 29.13
N ALA A 47 0.67 13.71 29.89
CA ALA A 47 1.16 13.43 31.25
C ALA A 47 1.95 12.11 31.40
N THR A 48 1.87 11.18 30.44
CA THR A 48 2.54 9.86 30.52
C THR A 48 2.93 9.35 29.12
N PRO A 49 4.15 9.65 28.63
CA PRO A 49 4.69 8.97 27.46
C PRO A 49 5.02 7.53 27.85
N GLU A 50 4.50 6.55 27.11
CA GLU A 50 4.94 5.16 27.24
C GLU A 50 5.92 4.91 26.09
N LEU A 51 7.21 4.82 26.42
CA LEU A 51 8.27 4.38 25.51
C LEU A 51 8.32 2.86 25.63
N PHE A 52 7.65 2.13 24.75
CA PHE A 52 7.66 0.67 24.79
C PHE A 52 8.22 0.09 23.49
N SER A 53 9.02 -0.96 23.65
CA SER A 53 9.29 -1.86 22.53
C SER A 53 8.14 -2.87 22.40
N VAL A 54 7.76 -3.18 21.17
CA VAL A 54 6.97 -4.38 20.88
C VAL A 54 7.97 -5.46 20.47
N ASP A 55 8.22 -6.38 21.39
CA ASP A 55 8.94 -7.60 21.05
C ASP A 55 8.05 -8.44 20.15
N THR A 56 8.52 -8.66 18.94
CA THR A 56 7.79 -9.36 17.89
C THR A 56 8.29 -10.79 17.72
N HIS A 57 9.32 -11.19 18.46
CA HIS A 57 9.96 -12.49 18.33
C HIS A 57 10.03 -13.25 19.66
N ALA A 58 9.59 -14.52 19.64
CA ALA A 58 9.39 -15.31 20.86
C ALA A 58 10.69 -15.69 21.61
N GLU A 59 11.85 -15.55 20.95
CA GLU A 59 13.15 -16.02 21.45
C GLU A 59 14.13 -14.87 21.68
N THR A 60 13.65 -13.63 21.65
CA THR A 60 14.41 -12.44 22.02
C THR A 60 13.67 -11.64 23.08
N THR A 61 14.29 -10.58 23.57
CA THR A 61 13.65 -9.54 24.37
C THR A 61 14.26 -8.20 24.00
N ALA A 62 13.43 -7.29 23.52
CA ALA A 62 13.80 -5.90 23.30
C ALA A 62 13.67 -5.11 24.61
N SER A 63 14.68 -4.31 24.96
CA SER A 63 14.57 -3.33 26.04
C SER A 63 13.69 -2.16 25.60
N ASP A 64 13.15 -1.39 26.54
CA ASP A 64 12.68 -0.04 26.18
C ASP A 64 13.86 0.83 25.74
N ILE A 65 13.55 1.87 24.98
CA ILE A 65 14.55 2.88 24.60
C ILE A 65 14.94 3.68 25.84
N SER A 66 16.24 3.83 26.06
CA SER A 66 16.79 4.62 27.15
C SER A 66 17.79 5.66 26.64
N SER A 67 18.09 6.66 27.47
CA SER A 67 19.10 7.67 27.19
C SER A 67 19.64 8.20 28.52
N PRO A 68 20.95 8.50 28.61
CA PRO A 68 21.52 9.13 29.80
C PRO A 68 21.05 10.58 29.97
N LEU A 69 20.54 11.20 28.90
CA LEU A 69 19.92 12.51 28.91
C LEU A 69 18.41 12.37 29.08
N SER A 70 17.81 13.38 29.73
CA SER A 70 16.36 13.51 29.74
C SER A 70 15.88 13.72 28.31
N LEU A 71 15.35 12.67 27.70
CA LEU A 71 14.69 12.76 26.42
C LEU A 71 13.48 13.69 26.60
N GLY A 72 13.44 14.75 25.80
CA GLY A 72 12.37 15.73 25.87
C GLY A 72 11.05 15.13 25.41
N TRP A 73 9.96 15.50 26.08
CA TRP A 73 8.63 15.44 25.49
C TRP A 73 8.43 16.64 24.58
N THR A 74 8.03 16.41 23.32
CA THR A 74 7.33 17.43 22.55
C THR A 74 6.14 16.82 21.82
N GLY A 75 5.02 16.74 22.53
CA GLY A 75 3.75 17.11 21.92
C GLY A 75 3.82 18.59 21.53
N ASN A 76 4.46 18.88 20.38
CA ASN A 76 4.28 20.03 19.50
C ASN A 76 5.16 19.84 18.25
N GLY A 77 4.53 19.85 17.07
CA GLY A 77 5.14 19.51 15.77
C GLY A 77 4.74 18.10 15.29
N LEU A 78 4.68 17.90 13.97
CA LEU A 78 3.64 17.06 13.36
C LEU A 78 4.15 16.06 12.29
N PRO A 79 3.93 14.73 12.42
CA PRO A 79 3.11 14.03 13.43
C PRO A 79 3.82 13.94 14.77
N PRO A 80 3.07 13.74 15.87
CA PRO A 80 3.62 13.77 17.23
C PRO A 80 4.42 12.50 17.55
N ASN A 81 4.67 11.65 16.56
CA ASN A 81 5.24 10.32 16.72
C ASN A 81 6.72 10.37 16.34
N GLY A 82 7.54 9.75 17.18
CA GLY A 82 8.98 9.72 17.06
C GLY A 82 9.70 10.28 18.28
N LEU A 83 10.82 9.66 18.63
CA LEU A 83 11.71 10.13 19.66
C LEU A 83 12.32 11.48 19.26
N ALA A 84 11.99 12.54 20.00
CA ALA A 84 12.61 13.83 19.83
C ALA A 84 13.99 13.85 20.49
N LEU A 85 15.03 13.80 19.67
CA LEU A 85 16.40 14.13 20.06
C LEU A 85 16.52 15.66 20.05
N GLY A 86 15.87 16.28 21.05
CA GLY A 86 15.79 17.73 21.21
C GLY A 86 17.03 18.35 21.83
N GLY A 87 16.92 19.61 22.27
CA GLY A 87 18.00 20.42 22.85
C GLY A 87 18.64 19.91 24.15
N ALA A 88 18.43 18.63 24.49
CA ALA A 88 19.27 17.90 25.43
C ALA A 88 20.58 17.41 24.77
N PHE A 89 20.60 17.22 23.45
CA PHE A 89 21.79 16.82 22.71
C PHE A 89 22.52 18.10 22.24
N ASP A 90 23.73 18.32 22.72
CA ASP A 90 24.55 19.51 22.52
C ASP A 90 25.75 19.28 21.60
N GLU A 91 26.00 18.04 21.15
CA GLU A 91 27.16 17.70 20.34
C GLU A 91 27.11 18.36 18.95
N THR A 92 28.19 19.10 18.65
CA THR A 92 28.36 19.86 17.40
C THR A 92 29.23 19.14 16.37
N THR A 93 29.90 18.08 16.82
CA THR A 93 30.75 17.21 16.03
C THR A 93 30.32 15.78 16.25
N GLU A 94 30.67 14.89 15.33
CA GLU A 94 30.38 13.47 15.47
C GLU A 94 30.85 12.93 16.83
N PRO A 95 29.94 12.39 17.66
CA PRO A 95 30.31 11.80 18.93
C PRO A 95 31.16 10.55 18.70
N THR A 96 32.15 10.36 19.56
CA THR A 96 32.97 9.15 19.60
C THR A 96 32.53 8.33 20.80
N PRO A 97 31.91 7.15 20.69
CA PRO A 97 31.38 6.46 21.86
C PRO A 97 32.39 6.23 23.00
N ALA A 98 33.67 6.00 22.66
CA ALA A 98 34.79 5.89 23.60
C ALA A 98 35.12 7.20 24.37
N GLY A 99 34.65 8.35 23.89
CA GLY A 99 34.79 9.67 24.50
C GLY A 99 33.77 9.95 25.62
N GLY A 100 32.78 9.06 25.82
CA GLY A 100 31.82 9.16 26.91
C GLY A 100 30.72 10.21 26.71
N GLN A 101 30.51 10.68 25.48
CA GLN A 101 29.44 11.62 25.12
C GLN A 101 28.07 11.01 25.46
N ALA A 102 27.19 11.83 26.03
CA ALA A 102 25.87 11.41 26.51
C ALA A 102 24.75 11.55 25.45
N ASP A 103 25.08 12.06 24.27
CA ASP A 103 24.12 12.41 23.20
C ASP A 103 23.70 11.21 22.36
N TYR A 104 23.19 10.19 23.03
CA TYR A 104 22.64 9.00 22.40
C TYR A 104 21.36 8.57 23.08
N PHE A 105 20.55 7.83 22.34
CA PHE A 105 19.68 6.84 22.97
C PHE A 105 20.21 5.45 22.63
N GLU A 106 19.85 4.51 23.48
CA GLU A 106 20.22 3.12 23.32
C GLU A 106 19.01 2.21 23.41
N LEU A 107 19.16 1.06 22.76
CA LEU A 107 18.21 -0.04 22.78
C LEU A 107 19.01 -1.33 22.79
N THR A 108 18.48 -2.35 23.46
CA THR A 108 19.17 -3.62 23.64
C THR A 108 18.27 -4.76 23.22
N ILE A 109 18.84 -5.71 22.47
CA ILE A 109 18.17 -6.95 22.06
C ILE A 109 18.88 -8.09 22.75
N THR A 110 18.15 -8.83 23.57
CA THR A 110 18.70 -9.94 24.35
C THR A 110 18.17 -11.26 23.80
N PRO A 111 19.02 -12.20 23.34
CA PRO A 111 18.55 -13.55 23.01
C PRO A 111 18.10 -14.29 24.27
N ALA A 112 17.07 -15.11 24.14
CA ALA A 112 16.67 -16.05 25.18
C ALA A 112 17.80 -17.07 25.46
N PRO A 113 17.90 -17.63 26.68
CA PRO A 113 18.94 -18.61 27.01
C PRO A 113 18.96 -19.79 26.02
N GLY A 114 20.10 -19.98 25.34
CA GLY A 114 20.28 -21.06 24.36
C GLY A 114 19.87 -20.71 22.93
N TYR A 115 19.30 -19.53 22.68
CA TYR A 115 19.06 -19.00 21.35
C TYR A 115 20.28 -18.24 20.83
N LEU A 116 20.53 -18.30 19.52
CA LEU A 116 21.61 -17.56 18.86
C LEU A 116 21.00 -16.41 18.06
N LEU A 117 21.35 -15.18 18.42
CA LEU A 117 20.88 -13.99 17.73
C LEU A 117 21.74 -13.69 16.51
N SER A 118 21.13 -13.69 15.33
CA SER A 118 21.78 -13.31 14.08
C SER A 118 20.98 -12.18 13.44
N LEU A 119 21.58 -11.01 13.24
CA LEU A 119 20.86 -9.81 12.78
C LEU A 119 21.09 -9.54 11.29
N ALA A 120 20.03 -9.20 10.57
CA ALA A 120 20.08 -8.91 9.14
C ALA A 120 20.00 -7.44 8.79
N ARG A 121 19.21 -6.68 9.53
CA ARG A 121 18.90 -5.30 9.16
C ARG A 121 18.59 -4.48 10.39
N PHE A 122 19.16 -3.28 10.43
CA PHE A 122 18.68 -2.18 11.26
C PHE A 122 18.03 -1.17 10.34
N SER A 123 16.83 -0.71 10.67
CA SER A 123 16.18 0.37 9.95
C SER A 123 15.60 1.40 10.89
N MET A 124 15.64 2.66 10.50
CA MET A 124 14.96 3.75 11.21
C MET A 124 14.48 4.80 10.22
N GLN A 125 13.40 5.49 10.57
CA GLN A 125 13.00 6.73 9.90
C GLN A 125 13.57 7.90 10.67
N ILE A 126 14.13 8.87 9.96
CA ILE A 126 14.78 10.04 10.54
C ILE A 126 14.29 11.32 9.87
N ARG A 127 14.04 12.38 10.65
CA ARG A 127 13.51 13.65 10.13
C ARG A 127 14.09 14.83 10.89
N ARG A 128 14.35 15.93 10.18
CA ARG A 128 14.60 17.25 10.79
C ARG A 128 13.30 18.05 10.81
N ASN A 129 12.97 18.63 11.95
CA ASN A 129 11.76 19.47 12.10
C ASN A 129 12.02 20.96 11.91
N ASP A 130 13.28 21.36 11.85
CA ASP A 130 13.70 22.77 11.77
C ASP A 130 15.05 22.85 11.03
N PRO A 131 15.26 23.86 10.16
CA PRO A 131 16.54 24.12 9.50
C PRO A 131 17.75 24.21 10.44
N ASP A 132 17.53 24.57 11.70
CA ASP A 132 18.54 24.69 12.74
C ASP A 132 18.66 23.43 13.63
N SER A 133 17.83 22.41 13.39
CA SER A 133 17.93 21.11 14.07
C SER A 133 19.24 20.40 13.74
N LYS A 134 19.68 19.53 14.68
CA LYS A 134 20.71 18.52 14.45
C LYS A 134 20.47 17.84 13.09
N ASN A 135 21.52 17.75 12.29
CA ASN A 135 21.42 17.37 10.88
C ASN A 135 22.24 16.14 10.55
N SER A 136 22.88 15.52 11.54
CA SER A 136 23.75 14.38 11.34
C SER A 136 23.45 13.31 12.37
N TYR A 137 23.62 12.05 11.96
CA TYR A 137 23.46 10.90 12.84
C TYR A 137 24.63 9.94 12.69
N SER A 138 24.86 9.14 13.73
CA SER A 138 25.80 8.01 13.69
C SER A 138 25.21 6.84 14.47
N LEU A 139 25.29 5.65 13.90
CA LEU A 139 24.80 4.40 14.49
C LEU A 139 26.00 3.52 14.87
N TYR A 140 26.02 3.09 16.12
CA TYR A 140 26.99 2.15 16.68
C TYR A 140 26.25 0.97 17.32
N PHE A 141 26.99 -0.11 17.55
CA PHE A 141 26.51 -1.23 18.34
C PHE A 141 27.59 -1.70 19.30
N ASP A 142 27.20 -2.48 20.29
CA ASP A 142 28.05 -3.29 21.12
C ASP A 142 27.38 -4.66 21.28
N ASN A 143 28.12 -5.74 21.02
CA ASN A 143 27.61 -7.10 21.04
C ASN A 143 27.88 -7.83 22.37
N ASP A 144 28.46 -7.14 23.36
CA ASP A 144 28.55 -7.62 24.74
C ASP A 144 28.46 -6.43 25.71
N PRO A 145 27.42 -6.34 26.55
CA PRO A 145 27.26 -5.24 27.51
C PRO A 145 28.31 -5.24 28.64
N GLY A 146 29.15 -6.28 28.73
CA GLY A 146 30.29 -6.36 29.63
C GLY A 146 31.60 -5.80 29.04
N PRO A 147 32.70 -5.83 29.81
CA PRO A 147 34.01 -5.32 29.36
C PRO A 147 34.66 -6.13 28.20
N GLY A 148 33.98 -7.17 27.70
CA GLY A 148 34.43 -7.99 26.57
C GLY A 148 33.88 -7.57 25.20
N GLY A 149 32.93 -6.64 25.17
CA GLY A 149 32.34 -6.08 23.95
C GLY A 149 33.25 -5.12 23.21
N ASP A 150 32.78 -4.66 22.05
CA ASP A 150 33.52 -3.67 21.27
C ASP A 150 33.39 -2.25 21.87
N ASN A 151 32.56 -2.09 22.92
CA ASN A 151 32.30 -0.83 23.62
C ASN A 151 31.94 0.30 22.65
N PHE A 152 31.12 -0.01 21.65
CA PHE A 152 30.70 0.92 20.61
C PHE A 152 31.86 1.47 19.77
N ALA A 153 32.94 0.69 19.61
CA ALA A 153 34.05 1.06 18.73
C ALA A 153 33.69 0.94 17.24
N THR A 154 32.71 0.09 16.90
CA THR A 154 32.32 -0.15 15.51
C THR A 154 31.14 0.72 15.10
N LYS A 155 31.37 1.60 14.12
CA LYS A 155 30.32 2.38 13.46
C LYS A 155 29.66 1.56 12.37
N LEU A 156 28.34 1.48 12.39
CA LEU A 156 27.52 0.79 11.38
C LEU A 156 27.14 1.72 10.22
N ALA A 157 26.74 2.95 10.55
CA ALA A 157 26.32 3.94 9.58
C ALA A 157 26.47 5.36 10.14
N ASP A 158 26.61 6.33 9.26
CA ASP A 158 26.44 7.75 9.53
C ASP A 158 25.85 8.44 8.31
N GLY A 159 25.33 9.63 8.51
CA GLY A 159 24.85 10.45 7.40
C GLY A 159 24.44 11.84 7.82
N VAL A 160 24.31 12.69 6.81
CA VAL A 160 23.75 14.04 6.93
C VAL A 160 22.33 14.01 6.38
N ILE A 161 21.40 14.50 7.17
CA ILE A 161 19.99 14.64 6.83
C ILE A 161 19.81 16.04 6.25
N THR A 162 19.50 16.10 4.96
CA THR A 162 19.22 17.36 4.27
C THR A 162 17.74 17.64 4.14
N SER A 163 16.90 16.63 4.39
CA SER A 163 15.45 16.75 4.35
C SER A 163 14.93 17.51 5.58
N GLU A 164 14.03 18.44 5.34
CA GLU A 164 13.26 19.13 6.37
C GLU A 164 11.80 18.68 6.23
N ASP A 165 11.19 18.33 7.35
CA ASP A 165 9.79 17.90 7.43
C ASP A 165 9.38 16.65 6.64
N VAL A 166 10.36 15.94 6.08
CA VAL A 166 10.22 14.66 5.39
C VAL A 166 11.04 13.63 6.16
N PHE A 167 10.51 12.41 6.28
CA PHE A 167 11.27 11.31 6.86
C PHE A 167 12.16 10.68 5.79
N ASP A 168 13.45 10.64 6.06
CA ASP A 168 14.40 9.80 5.34
C ASP A 168 14.44 8.42 5.97
N SER A 169 14.71 7.42 5.14
CA SER A 169 14.80 6.02 5.55
C SER A 169 16.26 5.62 5.62
N VAL A 170 16.72 5.26 6.82
CA VAL A 170 18.06 4.72 7.02
C VAL A 170 17.93 3.21 7.12
N ILE A 171 18.51 2.50 6.16
CA ILE A 171 18.52 1.04 6.11
C ILE A 171 19.98 0.58 6.15
N VAL A 172 20.33 -0.18 7.18
CA VAL A 172 21.69 -0.68 7.41
C VAL A 172 21.69 -2.20 7.34
N PRO A 173 22.33 -2.81 6.33
CA PRO A 173 22.48 -4.27 6.25
C PRO A 173 23.47 -4.75 7.32
N LEU A 174 23.10 -5.79 8.06
CA LEU A 174 23.87 -6.35 9.18
C LEU A 174 24.36 -7.79 8.92
N GLU A 175 23.78 -8.52 7.96
CA GLU A 175 24.13 -9.95 7.70
C GLU A 175 25.62 -10.17 7.44
N GLY A 176 26.26 -9.19 6.79
CA GLY A 176 27.69 -9.24 6.46
C GLY A 176 28.64 -8.92 7.63
N ILE A 177 28.11 -8.65 8.83
CA ILE A 177 28.88 -8.21 10.00
C ILE A 177 29.03 -9.37 10.98
N PRO A 178 30.20 -10.04 11.07
CA PRO A 178 30.36 -11.28 11.85
C PRO A 178 30.04 -11.15 13.34
N SER A 179 30.28 -9.98 13.94
CA SER A 179 29.99 -9.69 15.35
C SER A 179 28.50 -9.49 15.65
N LEU A 180 27.64 -9.54 14.63
CA LEU A 180 26.18 -9.50 14.75
C LEU A 180 25.52 -10.83 14.37
N GLN A 181 26.32 -11.87 14.12
CA GLN A 181 25.85 -13.20 13.75
C GLN A 181 26.11 -14.21 14.87
N GLY A 182 25.12 -15.04 15.18
CA GLY A 182 25.25 -16.12 16.18
C GLY A 182 25.57 -15.65 17.60
N GLN A 183 25.10 -14.47 18.01
CA GLN A 183 25.37 -13.89 19.31
C GLN A 183 24.60 -14.62 20.42
N THR A 184 25.30 -14.96 21.50
CA THR A 184 24.70 -15.54 22.73
C THR A 184 24.44 -14.48 23.81
N THR A 185 24.92 -13.26 23.57
CA THR A 185 24.85 -12.11 24.47
C THR A 185 23.94 -11.05 23.87
N ALA A 186 23.54 -10.10 24.71
CA ALA A 186 22.73 -8.98 24.24
C ALA A 186 23.53 -8.10 23.28
N VAL A 187 22.83 -7.58 22.27
CA VAL A 187 23.37 -6.58 21.35
C VAL A 187 22.70 -5.24 21.66
N THR A 188 23.50 -4.26 22.03
CA THR A 188 23.04 -2.89 22.30
C THR A 188 23.37 -2.00 21.11
N PHE A 189 22.42 -1.20 20.66
CA PHE A 189 22.63 -0.18 19.64
C PHE A 189 22.62 1.19 20.27
N ARG A 190 23.46 2.10 19.76
CA ARG A 190 23.44 3.52 20.09
C ARG A 190 23.30 4.34 18.84
N VAL A 191 22.34 5.25 18.84
CA VAL A 191 22.17 6.23 17.79
C VAL A 191 22.43 7.60 18.38
N TYR A 192 23.39 8.28 17.77
CA TYR A 192 23.82 9.62 18.10
C TYR A 192 23.23 10.62 17.13
N ALA A 193 23.00 11.85 17.60
CA ALA A 193 22.59 12.98 16.79
C ALA A 193 23.49 14.17 17.07
N TRP A 194 23.98 14.85 16.03
CA TRP A 194 24.92 15.96 16.17
C TRP A 194 24.76 16.99 15.04
N GLY A 195 25.26 18.21 15.25
CA GLY A 195 25.11 19.31 14.29
C GLY A 195 25.04 20.69 14.93
N THR A 196 24.47 21.67 14.22
CA THR A 196 24.48 23.09 14.58
C THR A 196 23.96 23.38 16.01
N VAL A 197 24.55 24.39 16.65
CA VAL A 197 24.23 24.82 18.03
C VAL A 197 22.90 25.56 18.06
N GLY A 198 22.02 25.17 19.00
CA GLY A 198 21.13 26.12 19.64
C GLY A 198 19.79 26.42 18.97
N LEU A 199 19.06 25.41 18.46
CA LEU A 199 17.61 25.17 18.67
C LEU A 199 17.04 24.23 17.57
N GLY A 200 16.21 23.24 17.97
CA GLY A 200 15.54 22.30 17.06
C GLY A 200 15.52 20.86 17.59
N THR A 201 14.68 19.98 17.01
CA THR A 201 14.59 18.55 17.38
C THR A 201 14.81 17.69 16.14
N MET A 202 15.75 16.75 16.20
CA MET A 202 15.77 15.65 15.23
C MET A 202 14.80 14.58 15.72
N ARG A 203 14.02 13.99 14.81
CA ARG A 203 13.07 12.93 15.13
C ARG A 203 13.50 11.61 14.55
N LEU A 204 13.32 10.57 15.35
CA LEU A 204 13.52 9.19 14.96
C LEU A 204 12.24 8.41 15.17
N ASP A 205 11.82 7.64 14.19
CA ASP A 205 10.58 6.89 14.20
C ASP A 205 10.79 5.50 13.59
N ASN A 206 9.86 4.57 13.85
CA ASN A 206 9.76 3.27 13.22
C ASN A 206 11.09 2.49 13.23
N ILE A 207 11.79 2.47 14.37
CA ILE A 207 13.06 1.76 14.49
C ILE A 207 12.78 0.27 14.52
N ARG A 208 13.45 -0.49 13.64
CA ARG A 208 13.31 -1.94 13.54
C ARG A 208 14.68 -2.59 13.49
N VAL A 209 14.79 -3.71 14.19
CA VAL A 209 15.92 -4.62 14.04
C VAL A 209 15.36 -5.98 13.66
N GLN A 210 15.91 -6.55 12.60
CA GLN A 210 15.45 -7.80 12.02
C GLN A 210 16.55 -8.85 12.12
N GLU A 211 16.14 -10.09 12.35
CA GLU A 211 17.05 -11.23 12.29
C GLU A 211 17.40 -11.63 10.86
N VAL A 212 18.47 -12.40 10.70
CA VAL A 212 18.70 -13.19 9.48
C VAL A 212 17.50 -14.09 9.28
N GLN A 213 16.96 -14.11 8.06
CA GLN A 213 15.91 -15.06 7.73
C GLN A 213 16.45 -16.48 7.83
N HIS A 214 16.29 -17.08 9.00
CA HIS A 214 16.25 -18.51 9.14
C HIS A 214 15.02 -18.98 8.39
N THR A 215 15.13 -20.09 7.66
CA THR A 215 13.96 -20.69 7.00
C THR A 215 12.94 -20.99 8.08
N VAL A 216 11.93 -20.13 8.22
CA VAL A 216 10.97 -20.22 9.30
C VAL A 216 10.31 -21.59 9.19
N GLY A 217 10.21 -22.30 10.32
CA GLY A 217 9.17 -23.30 10.46
C GLY A 217 7.82 -22.65 10.12
N GLU A 218 6.81 -23.46 9.79
CA GLU A 218 5.48 -22.97 9.40
C GLU A 218 4.98 -21.87 10.38
N SER A 219 4.40 -20.78 9.84
CA SER A 219 3.94 -19.64 10.63
C SER A 219 2.89 -20.06 11.67
N SER A 220 3.00 -19.59 12.92
CA SER A 220 2.02 -19.88 13.96
C SER A 220 0.67 -19.16 13.76
N LEU A 221 0.60 -18.16 12.88
CA LEU A 221 -0.59 -17.35 12.59
C LEU A 221 -1.32 -17.79 11.32
N ALA A 222 -0.64 -18.48 10.42
CA ALA A 222 -1.21 -19.12 9.23
C ALA A 222 -0.30 -20.27 8.78
N TYR A 223 -0.77 -21.51 8.86
CA TYR A 223 0.01 -22.70 8.50
C TYR A 223 -0.86 -23.74 7.80
N TYR A 224 -0.23 -24.61 7.02
CA TYR A 224 -0.93 -25.73 6.42
C TYR A 224 -1.13 -26.84 7.45
N GLY A 225 -2.36 -27.28 7.65
CA GLY A 225 -2.62 -28.51 8.41
C GLY A 225 -2.20 -29.75 7.62
N GLU A 226 -2.25 -30.92 8.27
CA GLU A 226 -1.91 -32.22 7.63
C GLU A 226 -2.71 -32.50 6.34
N SER A 227 -3.90 -31.90 6.19
CA SER A 227 -4.73 -32.03 4.99
C SER A 227 -4.33 -31.10 3.84
N GLY A 228 -3.28 -30.28 3.99
CA GLY A 228 -2.90 -29.24 3.03
C GLY A 228 -3.84 -28.02 3.02
N ARG A 229 -4.72 -27.88 4.03
CA ARG A 229 -5.59 -26.71 4.17
C ARG A 229 -4.88 -25.65 5.00
N LEU A 230 -4.94 -24.39 4.56
CA LEU A 230 -4.46 -23.27 5.35
C LEU A 230 -5.35 -23.06 6.58
N ILE A 231 -4.72 -23.08 7.75
CA ILE A 231 -5.33 -22.89 9.07
C ILE A 231 -4.96 -21.50 9.57
N HIS A 232 -5.97 -20.73 9.95
CA HIS A 232 -5.83 -19.45 10.64
C HIS A 232 -6.34 -19.61 12.07
N PRO A 233 -5.46 -19.88 13.06
CA PRO A 233 -5.89 -20.01 14.44
C PRO A 233 -6.51 -18.72 14.96
N LEU A 234 -7.43 -18.88 15.92
CA LEU A 234 -8.04 -17.75 16.61
C LEU A 234 -7.15 -17.32 17.78
N ASP A 235 -7.03 -16.01 18.01
CA ASP A 235 -6.50 -15.46 19.25
C ASP A 235 -7.51 -15.58 20.40
N SER A 236 -7.15 -15.05 21.58
CA SER A 236 -8.00 -15.10 22.79
C SER A 236 -9.29 -14.29 22.68
N GLN A 237 -9.37 -13.32 21.76
CA GLN A 237 -10.57 -12.52 21.47
C GLN A 237 -11.36 -13.08 20.27
N GLY A 238 -10.87 -14.14 19.63
CA GLY A 238 -11.49 -14.77 18.47
C GLY A 238 -11.06 -14.16 17.12
N ASN A 239 -10.07 -13.26 17.11
CA ASN A 239 -9.49 -12.69 15.90
C ASN A 239 -8.62 -13.71 15.17
N ARG A 240 -8.45 -13.52 13.87
CA ARG A 240 -7.53 -14.30 13.04
C ARG A 240 -7.07 -13.48 11.86
N ILE A 241 -5.99 -13.93 11.20
CA ILE A 241 -5.70 -13.50 9.83
C ILE A 241 -6.95 -13.81 8.98
N ALA A 242 -7.51 -12.78 8.37
CA ALA A 242 -8.72 -12.91 7.58
C ALA A 242 -8.44 -13.76 6.32
N ASP A 243 -9.50 -14.43 5.84
CA ASP A 243 -9.43 -15.15 4.57
C ASP A 243 -9.53 -14.15 3.40
N PHE A 244 -8.47 -14.07 2.61
CA PHE A 244 -8.36 -13.19 1.43
C PHE A 244 -8.71 -13.89 0.11
N SER A 245 -9.06 -15.19 0.15
CA SER A 245 -9.35 -15.98 -1.06
C SER A 245 -10.47 -15.40 -1.92
N ALA A 246 -11.38 -14.63 -1.34
CA ALA A 246 -12.48 -13.99 -2.05
C ALA A 246 -12.07 -12.75 -2.88
N ALA A 247 -10.80 -12.31 -2.85
CA ALA A 247 -10.32 -11.17 -3.62
C ALA A 247 -10.04 -11.55 -5.07
N GLY A 248 -10.58 -10.79 -6.02
CA GLY A 248 -10.43 -11.03 -7.46
C GLY A 248 -11.75 -11.12 -8.22
N TYR A 249 -11.65 -11.23 -9.53
CA TYR A 249 -12.73 -11.49 -10.47
C TYR A 249 -13.62 -12.64 -9.98
N ARG A 250 -14.94 -12.42 -9.89
CA ARG A 250 -15.92 -13.39 -9.38
C ARG A 250 -15.51 -14.04 -8.06
N ASN A 251 -15.00 -13.23 -7.14
CA ASN A 251 -14.50 -13.68 -5.83
C ASN A 251 -13.37 -14.73 -5.91
N SER A 252 -12.65 -14.81 -7.03
CA SER A 252 -11.65 -15.85 -7.33
C SER A 252 -12.19 -17.28 -7.28
N ASP A 253 -13.52 -17.46 -7.30
CA ASP A 253 -14.16 -18.76 -7.49
C ASP A 253 -14.01 -19.25 -8.95
N GLU A 254 -13.73 -18.31 -9.87
CA GLU A 254 -13.52 -18.57 -11.30
C GLU A 254 -12.24 -17.87 -11.79
N PRO A 255 -11.47 -18.50 -12.71
CA PRO A 255 -10.34 -17.83 -13.34
C PRO A 255 -10.82 -16.69 -14.24
N VAL A 256 -9.95 -15.70 -14.47
CA VAL A 256 -10.15 -14.70 -15.52
C VAL A 256 -10.33 -15.40 -16.87
N PRO A 257 -11.35 -15.07 -17.67
CA PRO A 257 -11.69 -15.80 -18.90
C PRO A 257 -10.58 -15.76 -19.95
N ASP A 258 -10.43 -16.85 -20.70
CA ASP A 258 -9.73 -16.80 -21.99
C ASP A 258 -10.70 -16.23 -23.03
N VAL A 259 -10.61 -14.93 -23.28
CA VAL A 259 -11.50 -14.18 -24.18
C VAL A 259 -11.66 -14.85 -25.55
N GLN A 260 -10.59 -15.43 -26.10
CA GLN A 260 -10.66 -16.06 -27.44
C GLN A 260 -11.36 -17.42 -27.42
N ALA A 261 -11.39 -18.09 -26.27
CA ALA A 261 -12.10 -19.35 -26.09
C ALA A 261 -13.55 -19.14 -25.60
N THR A 262 -13.79 -18.10 -24.80
CA THR A 262 -15.07 -17.83 -24.15
C THR A 262 -16.04 -17.06 -25.05
N ILE A 263 -15.57 -16.05 -25.80
CA ILE A 263 -16.45 -15.17 -26.57
C ILE A 263 -16.45 -15.58 -28.05
N ASP A 264 -17.65 -15.72 -28.64
CA ASP A 264 -17.82 -16.07 -30.05
C ASP A 264 -17.08 -15.07 -30.97
N PRO A 265 -16.18 -15.53 -31.88
CA PRO A 265 -15.45 -14.66 -32.81
C PRO A 265 -16.32 -13.74 -33.68
N SER A 266 -17.60 -14.08 -33.91
CA SER A 266 -18.56 -13.22 -34.63
C SER A 266 -18.92 -11.93 -33.87
N ARG A 267 -18.62 -11.86 -32.57
CA ARG A 267 -18.82 -10.69 -31.70
C ARG A 267 -17.57 -9.81 -31.58
N PHE A 268 -16.56 -10.05 -32.42
CA PHE A 268 -15.32 -9.29 -32.41
C PHE A 268 -15.44 -8.15 -33.43
N VAL A 269 -15.29 -6.92 -32.96
CA VAL A 269 -15.17 -5.72 -33.79
C VAL A 269 -13.70 -5.34 -33.84
N THR A 270 -13.06 -5.54 -35.00
CA THR A 270 -11.64 -5.23 -35.18
C THR A 270 -11.43 -3.78 -35.58
N VAL A 271 -10.49 -3.10 -34.92
CA VAL A 271 -10.10 -1.71 -35.21
C VAL A 271 -8.61 -1.66 -35.52
N SER A 272 -8.26 -1.03 -36.65
CA SER A 272 -6.87 -0.74 -37.02
C SER A 272 -6.58 0.75 -36.87
N PRO A 273 -5.32 1.12 -36.56
CA PRO A 273 -4.99 2.52 -36.35
C PRO A 273 -5.17 3.32 -37.65
N ILE A 274 -5.60 4.57 -37.51
CA ILE A 274 -5.71 5.53 -38.60
C ILE A 274 -4.61 6.59 -38.50
N ALA A 275 -4.52 7.45 -39.52
CA ALA A 275 -3.63 8.61 -39.43
C ALA A 275 -4.28 9.68 -38.54
N GLY A 276 -3.61 10.04 -37.43
CA GLY A 276 -4.10 11.03 -36.49
C GLY A 276 -4.82 10.38 -35.30
N ASP A 277 -5.86 11.04 -34.79
CA ASP A 277 -6.58 10.65 -33.58
C ASP A 277 -7.55 9.48 -33.83
N ASP A 278 -7.36 8.38 -33.10
CA ASP A 278 -8.13 7.14 -33.17
C ASP A 278 -9.31 7.10 -32.19
N MET A 279 -9.39 8.07 -31.26
CA MET A 279 -10.37 8.07 -30.16
C MET A 279 -11.80 7.79 -30.65
N ALA A 280 -12.28 8.53 -31.65
CA ALA A 280 -13.65 8.39 -32.15
C ALA A 280 -13.90 7.00 -32.79
N SER A 281 -12.89 6.44 -33.47
CA SER A 281 -12.98 5.13 -34.12
C SER A 281 -13.06 4.00 -33.09
N ILE A 282 -12.24 4.07 -32.04
CA ILE A 282 -12.26 3.08 -30.96
C ILE A 282 -13.54 3.21 -30.12
N GLN A 283 -13.95 4.44 -29.78
CA GLN A 283 -15.19 4.65 -29.03
C GLN A 283 -16.40 4.14 -29.81
N ALA A 284 -16.48 4.38 -31.13
CA ALA A 284 -17.56 3.85 -31.95
C ALA A 284 -17.59 2.30 -31.95
N ALA A 285 -16.43 1.64 -31.89
CA ALA A 285 -16.35 0.18 -31.76
C ALA A 285 -16.80 -0.30 -30.37
N ILE A 286 -16.43 0.42 -29.31
CA ILE A 286 -16.92 0.17 -27.94
C ILE A 286 -18.45 0.30 -27.90
N ASP A 287 -19.00 1.37 -28.46
CA ASP A 287 -20.44 1.62 -28.50
C ASP A 287 -21.18 0.55 -29.32
N GLN A 288 -20.59 0.15 -30.46
CA GLN A 288 -21.13 -0.92 -31.30
C GLN A 288 -21.18 -2.25 -30.54
N VAL A 289 -20.09 -2.65 -29.88
CA VAL A 289 -20.07 -3.87 -29.07
C VAL A 289 -21.04 -3.74 -27.90
N GLY A 290 -21.09 -2.58 -27.23
CA GLY A 290 -22.03 -2.27 -26.17
C GLY A 290 -23.51 -2.40 -26.58
N ALA A 291 -23.82 -2.23 -27.87
CA ALA A 291 -25.16 -2.41 -28.41
C ALA A 291 -25.53 -3.89 -28.69
N PHE A 292 -24.58 -4.82 -28.74
CA PHE A 292 -24.89 -6.24 -28.93
C PHE A 292 -25.61 -6.81 -27.71
N PRO A 293 -26.58 -7.74 -27.87
CA PRO A 293 -27.22 -8.38 -26.73
C PRO A 293 -26.21 -9.19 -25.93
N LEU A 294 -26.34 -9.21 -24.59
CA LEU A 294 -25.59 -10.13 -23.74
C LEU A 294 -25.84 -11.57 -24.18
N ASP A 295 -24.77 -12.36 -24.26
CA ASP A 295 -24.87 -13.81 -24.41
C ASP A 295 -25.14 -14.51 -23.07
N ALA A 296 -25.16 -15.84 -23.10
CA ALA A 296 -25.46 -16.66 -21.92
C ALA A 296 -24.38 -16.56 -20.82
N ASP A 297 -23.15 -16.20 -21.18
CA ASP A 297 -22.01 -16.09 -20.27
C ASP A 297 -21.84 -14.65 -19.74
N GLY A 298 -22.66 -13.71 -20.24
CA GLY A 298 -22.70 -12.31 -19.80
C GLY A 298 -21.79 -11.40 -20.61
N TYR A 299 -21.45 -11.76 -21.86
CA TYR A 299 -20.63 -10.94 -22.76
C TYR A 299 -21.45 -10.36 -23.91
N ARG A 300 -21.11 -9.13 -24.27
CA ARG A 300 -21.59 -8.48 -25.49
C ARG A 300 -20.60 -8.68 -26.63
N GLY A 301 -19.29 -8.61 -26.38
CA GLY A 301 -18.29 -8.88 -27.39
C GLY A 301 -16.93 -8.25 -27.08
N VAL A 302 -16.10 -8.21 -28.12
CA VAL A 302 -14.70 -7.76 -28.01
C VAL A 302 -14.44 -6.65 -29.01
N VAL A 303 -13.87 -5.54 -28.55
CA VAL A 303 -13.18 -4.58 -29.39
C VAL A 303 -11.73 -5.03 -29.52
N GLN A 304 -11.38 -5.60 -30.67
CA GLN A 304 -10.04 -6.12 -30.94
C GLN A 304 -9.22 -5.07 -31.70
N LEU A 305 -8.29 -4.41 -31.00
CA LEU A 305 -7.30 -3.53 -31.62
C LEU A 305 -6.23 -4.38 -32.31
N THR A 306 -5.82 -4.01 -33.52
CA THR A 306 -4.68 -4.66 -34.20
C THR A 306 -3.35 -4.19 -33.61
N ALA A 307 -2.24 -4.77 -34.08
CA ALA A 307 -0.93 -4.16 -33.87
C ALA A 307 -0.91 -2.74 -34.47
N GLY A 308 -0.25 -1.81 -33.79
CA GLY A 308 -0.10 -0.43 -34.23
C GLY A 308 -0.11 0.57 -33.09
N GLU A 309 0.16 1.83 -33.44
CA GLU A 309 0.02 2.99 -32.54
C GLU A 309 -1.33 3.66 -32.79
N PHE A 310 -2.16 3.74 -31.76
CA PHE A 310 -3.45 4.42 -31.75
C PHE A 310 -3.32 5.70 -30.93
N GLN A 311 -3.57 6.86 -31.53
CA GLN A 311 -3.51 8.14 -30.81
C GLN A 311 -4.85 8.44 -30.14
N ILE A 312 -4.82 8.82 -28.86
CA ILE A 312 -6.03 9.15 -28.10
C ILE A 312 -5.90 10.57 -27.53
N SER A 313 -6.65 11.49 -28.13
CA SER A 313 -6.67 12.90 -27.74
C SER A 313 -7.33 13.13 -26.37
N ASP A 314 -8.34 12.34 -26.00
CA ASP A 314 -9.07 12.46 -24.74
C ASP A 314 -9.21 11.11 -24.01
N GLN A 315 -10.43 10.59 -23.81
CA GLN A 315 -10.72 9.37 -23.06
C GLN A 315 -11.48 8.34 -23.91
N LEU A 316 -11.27 7.06 -23.61
CA LEU A 316 -12.14 5.95 -24.02
C LEU A 316 -12.99 5.52 -22.83
N VAL A 317 -14.30 5.38 -23.02
CA VAL A 317 -15.25 5.08 -21.95
C VAL A 317 -16.04 3.81 -22.26
N ILE A 318 -16.04 2.87 -21.32
CA ILE A 318 -16.83 1.63 -21.38
C ILE A 318 -17.93 1.70 -20.32
N LEU A 319 -19.19 1.85 -20.76
CA LEU A 319 -20.36 2.00 -19.88
C LEU A 319 -21.34 0.83 -19.92
N GLU A 320 -21.01 -0.24 -20.66
CA GLU A 320 -21.87 -1.40 -20.83
C GLU A 320 -21.19 -2.65 -20.26
N SER A 321 -21.97 -3.51 -19.60
CA SER A 321 -21.50 -4.83 -19.16
C SER A 321 -21.09 -5.70 -20.35
N GLY A 322 -20.17 -6.64 -20.13
CA GLY A 322 -19.81 -7.67 -21.11
C GLY A 322 -18.94 -7.18 -22.27
N VAL A 323 -18.36 -5.97 -22.19
CA VAL A 323 -17.48 -5.42 -23.22
C VAL A 323 -16.03 -5.69 -22.85
N VAL A 324 -15.25 -6.24 -23.78
CA VAL A 324 -13.80 -6.43 -23.61
C VAL A 324 -13.04 -5.55 -24.61
N LEU A 325 -12.09 -4.74 -24.15
CA LEU A 325 -11.14 -4.02 -25.00
C LEU A 325 -9.79 -4.75 -25.00
N ARG A 326 -9.37 -5.23 -26.17
CA ARG A 326 -8.23 -6.13 -26.28
C ARG A 326 -7.28 -5.72 -27.41
N GLY A 327 -6.00 -5.61 -27.10
CA GLY A 327 -4.93 -5.49 -28.09
C GLY A 327 -4.33 -6.84 -28.49
N VAL A 328 -3.14 -6.81 -29.08
CA VAL A 328 -2.37 -8.02 -29.46
C VAL A 328 -1.11 -8.23 -28.63
N GLY A 329 -0.71 -7.24 -27.84
CA GLY A 329 0.47 -7.27 -26.97
C GLY A 329 0.78 -5.90 -26.38
N ASP A 330 1.55 -5.88 -25.30
CA ASP A 330 1.94 -4.69 -24.51
C ASP A 330 3.42 -4.29 -24.69
N GLY A 331 4.08 -4.83 -25.73
CA GLY A 331 5.44 -4.50 -26.10
C GLY A 331 5.56 -3.10 -26.72
N VAL A 332 6.81 -2.66 -26.92
CA VAL A 332 7.14 -1.34 -27.49
C VAL A 332 7.09 -1.28 -29.01
N ASP A 333 7.02 -2.43 -29.70
CA ASP A 333 7.04 -2.50 -31.16
C ASP A 333 5.62 -2.46 -31.74
N PRO A 334 5.21 -1.38 -32.43
CA PRO A 334 3.86 -1.26 -32.99
C PRO A 334 3.61 -2.24 -34.15
N GLN A 335 4.62 -2.95 -34.67
CA GLN A 335 4.38 -4.00 -35.67
C GLN A 335 3.85 -5.29 -35.05
N SER A 336 4.06 -5.49 -33.75
CA SER A 336 3.73 -6.73 -33.04
C SER A 336 2.90 -6.52 -31.77
N SER A 337 2.71 -5.26 -31.34
CA SER A 337 2.00 -4.87 -30.12
C SER A 337 0.99 -3.74 -30.40
N THR A 338 0.02 -3.59 -29.50
CA THR A 338 -0.96 -2.50 -29.54
C THR A 338 -0.50 -1.40 -28.59
N ILE A 339 -0.24 -0.21 -29.12
CA ILE A 339 0.18 0.96 -28.36
C ILE A 339 -0.96 1.98 -28.38
N VAL A 340 -1.52 2.29 -27.22
CA VAL A 340 -2.47 3.37 -27.00
C VAL A 340 -1.68 4.58 -26.51
N ARG A 341 -1.46 5.55 -27.40
CA ARG A 341 -0.68 6.75 -27.13
C ARG A 341 -1.60 7.92 -26.80
N ALA A 342 -1.58 8.38 -25.56
CA ALA A 342 -2.38 9.52 -25.12
C ALA A 342 -1.69 10.84 -25.50
N THR A 343 -2.31 11.59 -26.42
CA THR A 343 -1.73 12.81 -27.02
C THR A 343 -2.24 14.11 -26.40
N GLY A 344 -3.37 14.05 -25.69
CA GLY A 344 -3.93 15.24 -25.02
C GLY A 344 -3.06 15.76 -23.87
N THR A 345 -3.08 17.08 -23.70
CA THR A 345 -2.18 17.82 -22.80
C THR A 345 -2.84 18.24 -21.47
N VAL A 346 -3.75 17.40 -20.97
CA VAL A 346 -4.47 17.63 -19.71
C VAL A 346 -4.53 16.34 -18.91
N GLN A 347 -4.54 16.47 -17.58
CA GLN A 347 -4.71 15.33 -16.68
C GLN A 347 -6.09 14.72 -16.86
N ARG A 348 -6.08 13.43 -17.18
CA ARG A 348 -7.25 12.58 -17.38
C ARG A 348 -6.84 11.12 -17.31
N SER A 349 -7.82 10.25 -17.17
CA SER A 349 -7.66 8.80 -17.33
C SER A 349 -7.88 8.43 -18.80
N VAL A 350 -7.06 7.57 -19.39
CA VAL A 350 -7.14 7.25 -20.84
C VAL A 350 -8.26 6.25 -21.12
N ILE A 351 -8.40 5.22 -20.29
CA ILE A 351 -9.48 4.24 -20.35
C ILE A 351 -10.25 4.32 -19.04
N VAL A 352 -11.54 4.63 -19.12
CA VAL A 352 -12.47 4.70 -17.98
C VAL A 352 -13.51 3.60 -18.11
N VAL A 353 -13.61 2.75 -17.08
CA VAL A 353 -14.56 1.63 -17.04
C VAL A 353 -15.62 1.90 -15.99
N GLY A 354 -16.87 2.03 -16.43
CA GLY A 354 -18.03 2.32 -15.61
C GLY A 354 -18.22 3.80 -15.29
N GLU A 355 -19.40 4.11 -14.75
CA GLU A 355 -19.79 5.48 -14.37
C GLU A 355 -18.98 6.01 -13.20
N SER A 356 -18.50 7.25 -13.30
CA SER A 356 -17.76 7.96 -12.23
C SER A 356 -18.67 8.55 -11.14
N ALA A 357 -19.96 8.24 -11.18
CA ALA A 357 -20.99 8.75 -10.27
C ALA A 357 -21.67 7.64 -9.46
N GLY A 358 -22.32 8.04 -8.37
CA GLY A 358 -23.08 7.13 -7.52
C GLY A 358 -22.23 6.30 -6.57
N PHE A 359 -22.92 5.70 -5.59
CA PHE A 359 -22.40 4.79 -4.59
C PHE A 359 -23.53 3.91 -4.08
N ALA A 360 -23.17 2.86 -3.33
CA ALA A 360 -24.13 2.05 -2.59
C ALA A 360 -25.05 2.88 -1.70
N SER A 361 -26.36 2.69 -1.90
CA SER A 361 -27.44 3.36 -1.18
C SER A 361 -28.29 2.32 -0.44
N GLY A 362 -28.59 2.58 0.84
CA GLY A 362 -29.35 1.66 1.67
C GLY A 362 -30.83 1.57 1.27
N VAL A 363 -31.38 0.36 1.33
CA VAL A 363 -32.80 0.08 1.11
C VAL A 363 -33.55 0.32 2.42
N SER A 364 -34.59 1.15 2.37
CA SER A 364 -35.40 1.51 3.54
C SER A 364 -36.00 0.28 4.24
N ASN A 365 -36.14 0.35 5.57
CA ASN A 365 -36.72 -0.70 6.42
C ASN A 365 -35.96 -2.04 6.41
N THR A 366 -34.68 -2.04 6.03
CA THR A 366 -33.81 -3.23 6.04
C THR A 366 -32.64 -3.11 7.01
N THR A 367 -32.54 -2.03 7.78
CA THR A 367 -31.45 -1.83 8.75
C THR A 367 -31.76 -2.50 10.07
N HIS A 368 -30.86 -3.38 10.49
CA HIS A 368 -30.90 -4.07 11.79
C HIS A 368 -29.54 -3.93 12.50
N ASN A 369 -29.55 -3.89 13.82
CA ASN A 369 -28.35 -3.69 14.62
C ASN A 369 -27.65 -5.02 14.88
N ILE A 370 -26.32 -4.99 14.87
CA ILE A 370 -25.51 -6.09 15.39
C ILE A 370 -25.61 -6.07 16.92
N VAL A 371 -25.93 -7.21 17.53
CA VAL A 371 -26.10 -7.34 18.99
C VAL A 371 -24.95 -8.07 19.66
N ASP A 372 -23.96 -8.53 18.89
CA ASP A 372 -22.71 -9.04 19.44
C ASP A 372 -21.95 -7.91 20.14
N LYS A 373 -21.47 -8.18 21.37
CA LYS A 373 -20.64 -7.20 22.10
C LYS A 373 -19.31 -6.92 21.38
N TYR A 374 -18.79 -7.97 20.74
CA TYR A 374 -17.54 -7.97 20.00
C TYR A 374 -17.66 -8.93 18.82
N VAL A 375 -17.45 -8.44 17.60
CA VAL A 375 -17.27 -9.24 16.40
C VAL A 375 -15.77 -9.21 16.05
N PRO A 376 -15.09 -10.36 16.02
CA PRO A 376 -13.67 -10.42 15.72
C PRO A 376 -13.38 -10.13 14.25
N ILE A 377 -12.16 -9.65 13.97
CA ILE A 377 -11.66 -9.60 12.58
C ILE A 377 -11.62 -11.02 12.00
N GLY A 378 -12.00 -11.16 10.73
CA GLY A 378 -12.10 -12.46 10.07
C GLY A 378 -13.43 -13.18 10.32
N ALA A 379 -14.37 -12.61 11.08
CA ALA A 379 -15.70 -13.17 11.25
C ALA A 379 -16.50 -13.17 9.94
N THR A 380 -17.24 -14.25 9.68
CA THR A 380 -18.14 -14.39 8.51
C THR A 380 -19.61 -14.45 8.92
N SER A 381 -19.93 -14.10 10.17
CA SER A 381 -21.30 -14.06 10.67
C SER A 381 -21.44 -13.12 11.85
N VAL A 382 -22.64 -12.57 12.04
CA VAL A 382 -23.00 -11.72 13.18
C VAL A 382 -24.39 -12.09 13.70
N ARG A 383 -24.66 -11.77 14.96
CA ARG A 383 -26.02 -11.76 15.53
C ARG A 383 -26.64 -10.38 15.39
N VAL A 384 -27.93 -10.35 15.07
CA VAL A 384 -28.69 -9.12 14.85
C VAL A 384 -29.98 -9.09 15.69
N ASP A 385 -30.52 -7.89 15.92
CA ASP A 385 -31.79 -7.72 16.64
C ASP A 385 -33.01 -8.21 15.86
N SER A 386 -32.92 -8.26 14.52
CA SER A 386 -33.95 -8.80 13.64
C SER A 386 -33.37 -9.25 12.29
N THR A 387 -34.02 -10.21 11.65
CA THR A 387 -33.73 -10.65 10.26
C THR A 387 -34.86 -10.33 9.30
N SER A 388 -35.85 -9.56 9.75
CA SER A 388 -37.01 -9.18 8.92
C SER A 388 -36.58 -8.45 7.65
N ASN A 389 -37.30 -8.64 6.54
CA ASN A 389 -37.02 -8.00 5.25
C ASN A 389 -35.66 -8.38 4.60
N TRP A 390 -35.01 -9.44 5.09
CA TRP A 390 -33.85 -10.07 4.47
C TRP A 390 -34.15 -11.48 3.98
N SER A 391 -33.39 -11.93 2.99
CA SER A 391 -33.40 -13.29 2.46
C SER A 391 -31.99 -13.72 2.10
N VAL A 392 -31.76 -15.03 2.07
CA VAL A 392 -30.50 -15.57 1.53
C VAL A 392 -30.36 -15.15 0.07
N GLY A 393 -29.17 -14.68 -0.30
CA GLY A 393 -28.86 -14.09 -1.60
C GLY A 393 -28.95 -12.56 -1.65
N ASP A 394 -29.46 -11.90 -0.61
CA ASP A 394 -29.48 -10.43 -0.56
C ASP A 394 -28.07 -9.84 -0.46
N GLU A 395 -27.81 -8.83 -1.29
CA GLU A 395 -26.66 -7.93 -1.15
C GLU A 395 -26.90 -6.95 0.01
N VAL A 396 -25.96 -6.92 0.95
CA VAL A 396 -26.03 -6.10 2.17
C VAL A 396 -24.73 -5.33 2.38
N ILE A 397 -24.84 -4.20 3.07
CA ILE A 397 -23.71 -3.53 3.71
C ILE A 397 -23.68 -3.97 5.17
N VAL A 398 -22.54 -4.46 5.62
CA VAL A 398 -22.19 -4.57 7.04
C VAL A 398 -21.40 -3.32 7.40
N LYS A 399 -22.06 -2.38 8.06
CA LYS A 399 -21.52 -1.07 8.41
C LYS A 399 -20.91 -1.09 9.81
N ARG A 400 -19.62 -0.76 9.89
CA ARG A 400 -18.96 -0.34 11.13
C ARG A 400 -19.03 1.18 11.24
N PRO A 401 -19.61 1.75 12.31
CA PRO A 401 -19.67 3.19 12.48
C PRO A 401 -18.31 3.76 12.91
N SER A 402 -18.05 5.02 12.55
CA SER A 402 -16.98 5.83 13.12
C SER A 402 -17.54 6.81 14.15
N THR A 403 -17.80 6.34 15.37
CA THR A 403 -18.33 7.20 16.44
C THR A 403 -17.25 8.11 17.02
N ALA A 404 -17.66 9.14 17.77
CA ALA A 404 -16.72 10.02 18.47
C ALA A 404 -15.84 9.23 19.45
N GLU A 405 -16.44 8.30 20.19
CA GLU A 405 -15.74 7.47 21.17
C GLU A 405 -14.63 6.65 20.52
N TRP A 406 -14.88 6.11 19.32
CA TRP A 406 -13.85 5.38 18.58
C TRP A 406 -12.75 6.31 18.07
N ILE A 407 -13.12 7.43 17.44
CA ILE A 407 -12.17 8.39 16.88
C ILE A 407 -11.24 8.93 17.97
N THR A 408 -11.78 9.28 19.14
CA THR A 408 -11.01 9.70 20.31
C THR A 408 -10.10 8.57 20.81
N ALA A 409 -10.60 7.33 20.86
CA ALA A 409 -9.80 6.19 21.32
C ALA A 409 -8.56 5.92 20.44
N ILE A 410 -8.64 6.21 19.14
CA ILE A 410 -7.51 6.11 18.21
C ILE A 410 -6.77 7.45 18.00
N GLY A 411 -7.13 8.50 18.74
CA GLY A 411 -6.47 9.82 18.74
C GLY A 411 -6.65 10.63 17.46
N MET A 412 -7.64 10.31 16.62
CA MET A 412 -7.81 10.93 15.30
C MET A 412 -8.57 12.26 15.31
N ASP A 413 -9.08 12.67 16.48
CA ASP A 413 -9.59 14.00 16.79
C ASP A 413 -8.51 14.94 17.37
N MET A 414 -7.29 14.44 17.58
CA MET A 414 -6.16 15.16 18.16
C MET A 414 -4.90 15.07 17.29
N ILE A 415 -5.06 14.97 15.97
CA ILE A 415 -3.96 15.05 15.03
C ILE A 415 -3.32 16.45 15.19
N PRO A 416 -2.01 16.58 15.49
CA PRO A 416 -1.44 17.91 15.76
C PRO A 416 -1.43 18.86 14.51
N PRO A 417 -0.84 20.08 14.54
CA PRO A 417 -0.72 21.07 13.41
C PRO A 417 0.62 21.09 12.61
N ARG A 418 0.61 21.16 11.26
CA ARG A 418 1.79 20.83 10.42
C ARG A 418 2.88 21.86 10.63
N SER A 419 4.14 21.42 10.67
CA SER A 419 5.30 22.30 10.80
C SER A 419 5.44 23.26 9.63
N ASP A 420 5.08 22.81 8.41
CA ASP A 420 5.01 23.65 7.22
C ASP A 420 3.78 24.58 7.14
N GLY A 421 2.96 24.62 8.19
CA GLY A 421 1.72 25.41 8.25
C GLY A 421 0.57 24.85 7.39
N GLY A 422 0.75 23.67 6.78
CA GLY A 422 -0.30 22.99 6.02
C GLY A 422 -1.52 22.63 6.87
N THR A 423 -2.70 22.63 6.25
CA THR A 423 -3.95 22.32 6.95
C THR A 423 -4.04 20.84 7.34
N VAL A 424 -4.47 20.59 8.57
CA VAL A 424 -4.81 19.26 9.07
C VAL A 424 -6.28 19.22 9.39
N ILE A 425 -6.93 18.15 8.92
CA ILE A 425 -8.35 17.90 9.13
C ILE A 425 -8.46 16.77 10.15
N GLN A 426 -8.97 17.12 11.34
CA GLN A 426 -9.34 16.14 12.36
C GLN A 426 -10.43 15.21 11.82
N TRP A 427 -10.44 13.98 12.29
CA TRP A 427 -11.49 13.05 11.92
C TRP A 427 -12.75 13.41 12.70
N GLU A 428 -13.85 13.53 11.98
CA GLU A 428 -15.15 13.79 12.57
C GLU A 428 -16.00 12.52 12.56
N PRO A 429 -16.88 12.33 13.57
CA PRO A 429 -17.78 11.19 13.61
C PRO A 429 -18.64 11.07 12.34
N GLY A 430 -18.90 9.84 11.92
CA GLY A 430 -19.80 9.51 10.83
C GLY A 430 -19.15 9.32 9.46
N GLY A 431 -19.98 9.48 8.42
CA GLY A 431 -19.91 8.77 7.13
C GLY A 431 -18.58 8.71 6.36
N ASN A 432 -17.62 9.60 6.61
CA ASN A 432 -16.34 9.58 5.89
C ASN A 432 -15.43 8.44 6.36
N PHE A 433 -15.53 8.02 7.62
CA PHE A 433 -14.71 6.97 8.23
C PHE A 433 -15.50 5.71 8.60
N ASP A 434 -16.79 5.66 8.25
CA ASP A 434 -17.58 4.42 8.34
C ASP A 434 -16.98 3.37 7.39
N HIS A 435 -16.78 2.13 7.87
CA HIS A 435 -16.46 1.01 6.97
C HIS A 435 -17.74 0.37 6.50
N LEU A 436 -17.91 0.31 5.18
CA LEU A 436 -19.10 -0.23 4.53
C LEU A 436 -18.72 -1.52 3.80
N TYR A 437 -18.76 -2.66 4.47
CA TYR A 437 -18.41 -3.93 3.83
C TYR A 437 -19.58 -4.45 2.99
N GLU A 438 -19.43 -4.52 1.67
CA GLU A 438 -20.48 -5.11 0.81
C GLU A 438 -20.36 -6.64 0.86
N ARG A 439 -21.43 -7.32 1.25
CA ARG A 439 -21.49 -8.78 1.45
C ARG A 439 -22.78 -9.34 0.87
N VAL A 440 -22.82 -10.66 0.70
CA VAL A 440 -24.03 -11.41 0.36
C VAL A 440 -24.43 -12.27 1.54
N ILE A 441 -25.71 -12.26 1.91
CA ILE A 441 -26.24 -13.18 2.93
C ILE A 441 -26.25 -14.60 2.36
N THR A 442 -25.44 -15.49 2.94
CA THR A 442 -25.36 -16.90 2.51
C THR A 442 -26.25 -17.83 3.33
N ARG A 443 -26.58 -17.44 4.57
CA ARG A 443 -27.43 -18.22 5.47
C ARG A 443 -28.02 -17.34 6.57
N ILE A 444 -29.22 -17.70 7.04
CA ILE A 444 -29.89 -17.10 8.19
C ILE A 444 -30.33 -18.21 9.15
N GLU A 445 -29.92 -18.12 10.42
CA GLU A 445 -30.25 -19.07 11.49
C GLU A 445 -30.73 -18.30 12.72
N GLY A 446 -32.05 -18.10 12.86
CA GLY A 446 -32.60 -17.28 13.92
C GLY A 446 -32.13 -15.84 13.83
N ASP A 447 -31.42 -15.37 14.85
CA ASP A 447 -30.79 -14.05 14.94
C ASP A 447 -29.38 -13.99 14.33
N ARG A 448 -28.82 -15.12 13.85
CA ARG A 448 -27.49 -15.18 13.25
C ARG A 448 -27.55 -15.13 11.73
N VAL A 449 -26.76 -14.23 11.14
CA VAL A 449 -26.64 -14.03 9.70
C VAL A 449 -25.21 -14.31 9.25
N PHE A 450 -25.05 -15.07 8.17
CA PHE A 450 -23.76 -15.47 7.60
C PHE A 450 -23.52 -14.76 6.27
N PHE A 451 -22.26 -14.43 6.00
CA PHE A 451 -21.81 -13.69 4.83
C PHE A 451 -20.90 -14.53 3.94
N ASN A 452 -20.76 -14.14 2.68
CA ASN A 452 -19.88 -14.78 1.71
C ASN A 452 -18.38 -14.53 1.94
N ALA A 453 -18.00 -13.55 2.76
CA ALA A 453 -16.61 -13.17 2.99
C ALA A 453 -16.39 -12.57 4.39
N PRO A 454 -15.16 -12.64 4.93
CA PRO A 454 -14.86 -12.15 6.27
C PRO A 454 -14.97 -10.63 6.40
N LEU A 455 -15.24 -10.15 7.61
CA LEU A 455 -15.18 -8.75 7.98
C LEU A 455 -13.75 -8.35 8.34
N MET A 456 -13.29 -7.19 7.86
CA MET A 456 -11.87 -6.79 7.91
C MET A 456 -11.53 -5.86 9.08
N SER A 457 -12.46 -5.69 10.01
CA SER A 457 -12.28 -4.89 11.22
C SER A 457 -13.13 -5.50 12.32
N THR A 458 -12.76 -5.21 13.56
CA THR A 458 -13.60 -5.51 14.73
C THR A 458 -14.86 -4.63 14.72
N PHE A 459 -15.93 -5.14 15.31
CA PHE A 459 -17.14 -4.38 15.64
C PHE A 459 -17.38 -4.51 17.12
N GLU A 460 -17.39 -3.38 17.82
CA GLU A 460 -17.37 -3.35 19.28
C GLU A 460 -18.53 -2.50 19.76
N GLN A 461 -19.36 -3.04 20.65
CA GLN A 461 -20.56 -2.35 21.12
C GLN A 461 -20.24 -1.01 21.80
N GLN A 462 -19.07 -0.91 22.44
CA GLN A 462 -18.58 0.34 23.06
C GLN A 462 -18.32 1.46 22.05
N TYR A 463 -18.08 1.10 20.78
CA TYR A 463 -17.84 2.03 19.67
C TYR A 463 -19.03 2.07 18.70
N GLY A 464 -20.24 1.81 19.21
CA GLY A 464 -21.48 1.84 18.44
C GLY A 464 -21.85 0.51 17.75
N GLY A 465 -21.04 -0.54 17.92
CA GLY A 465 -21.31 -1.87 17.37
C GLY A 465 -21.29 -1.87 15.84
N GLY A 466 -22.43 -2.17 15.22
CA GLY A 466 -22.60 -2.09 13.78
C GLY A 466 -24.02 -2.30 13.33
N THR A 467 -24.26 -2.08 12.06
CA THR A 467 -25.57 -2.30 11.42
C THR A 467 -25.39 -3.10 10.15
N VAL A 468 -26.42 -3.86 9.79
CA VAL A 468 -26.51 -4.52 8.50
C VAL A 468 -27.74 -3.97 7.79
N PHE A 469 -27.65 -3.72 6.49
CA PHE A 469 -28.80 -3.29 5.68
C PHE A 469 -28.62 -3.67 4.22
N ARG A 470 -29.72 -3.93 3.51
CA ARG A 470 -29.68 -4.16 2.07
C ARG A 470 -29.30 -2.87 1.35
N TYR A 471 -28.63 -2.97 0.20
CA TYR A 471 -28.27 -1.80 -0.59
C TYR A 471 -28.53 -2.03 -2.08
N THR A 472 -28.50 -0.93 -2.83
CA THR A 472 -28.46 -0.96 -4.29
C THR A 472 -27.29 -0.12 -4.78
N PHE A 473 -26.54 -0.63 -5.73
CA PHE A 473 -25.55 0.14 -6.50
C PHE A 473 -25.44 -0.45 -7.91
N PRO A 474 -25.96 0.20 -8.96
CA PRO A 474 -25.74 -0.27 -10.31
C PRO A 474 -24.26 -0.21 -10.66
N ARG A 475 -23.70 -1.35 -11.05
CA ARG A 475 -22.37 -1.48 -11.62
C ARG A 475 -22.46 -2.27 -12.91
N ILE A 476 -21.66 -1.90 -13.89
CA ILE A 476 -21.44 -2.78 -15.03
C ILE A 476 -20.59 -3.96 -14.61
N GLU A 477 -20.65 -5.07 -15.36
CA GLU A 477 -19.94 -6.29 -15.01
C GLU A 477 -19.36 -7.04 -16.21
N ASN A 478 -18.43 -7.96 -15.96
CA ASN A 478 -17.72 -8.73 -16.99
C ASN A 478 -17.01 -7.85 -18.03
N VAL A 479 -16.22 -6.87 -17.56
CA VAL A 479 -15.43 -5.98 -18.42
C VAL A 479 -13.95 -6.30 -18.31
N GLY A 480 -13.28 -6.40 -19.47
CA GLY A 480 -11.86 -6.76 -19.56
C GLY A 480 -11.04 -5.75 -20.36
N ILE A 481 -9.84 -5.42 -19.87
CA ILE A 481 -8.82 -4.68 -20.63
C ILE A 481 -7.57 -5.56 -20.76
N GLU A 482 -7.14 -5.88 -21.99
CA GLU A 482 -6.02 -6.82 -22.17
C GLU A 482 -5.04 -6.47 -23.26
N LYS A 483 -3.76 -6.81 -23.06
CA LYS A 483 -2.73 -6.87 -24.11
C LYS A 483 -2.49 -5.53 -24.80
N ILE A 484 -2.36 -4.46 -24.02
CA ILE A 484 -2.19 -3.08 -24.50
C ILE A 484 -1.07 -2.40 -23.74
N ARG A 485 -0.24 -1.65 -24.47
CA ARG A 485 0.69 -0.66 -23.89
C ARG A 485 0.05 0.73 -23.93
N GLY A 486 -0.11 1.38 -22.79
CA GLY A 486 -0.45 2.79 -22.68
C GLY A 486 0.82 3.65 -22.61
N VAL A 487 0.89 4.71 -23.41
CA VAL A 487 2.00 5.68 -23.37
C VAL A 487 1.43 7.10 -23.32
N SER A 488 1.80 7.88 -22.30
CA SER A 488 1.43 9.30 -22.20
C SER A 488 2.48 10.18 -22.90
N ASP A 489 2.06 11.09 -23.78
CA ASP A 489 2.94 12.15 -24.30
C ASP A 489 3.21 13.20 -23.23
N PHE A 490 4.43 13.73 -23.16
CA PHE A 490 4.83 14.77 -22.21
C PHE A 490 5.88 15.69 -22.84
N VAL A 491 6.08 16.88 -22.27
CA VAL A 491 7.03 17.89 -22.78
C VAL A 491 8.35 17.90 -22.01
N GLY A 492 8.35 17.54 -20.72
CA GLY A 492 9.55 17.50 -19.89
C GLY A 492 9.42 16.56 -18.68
N GLU A 493 10.53 16.31 -17.98
CA GLU A 493 10.63 15.28 -16.92
C GLU A 493 9.72 15.52 -15.70
N THR A 494 9.29 16.78 -15.49
CA THR A 494 8.35 17.16 -14.42
C THR A 494 7.04 17.73 -14.96
N ASP A 495 6.74 17.48 -16.23
CA ASP A 495 5.46 17.86 -16.82
C ASP A 495 4.31 17.15 -16.07
N GLU A 496 3.20 17.84 -15.92
CA GLU A 496 1.96 17.29 -15.36
C GLU A 496 0.75 17.60 -16.26
N ALA A 497 0.97 18.28 -17.40
CA ALA A 497 -0.04 18.61 -18.40
C ALA A 497 -0.16 17.48 -19.43
N HIS A 498 -0.41 16.25 -18.96
CA HIS A 498 -0.60 15.05 -19.78
C HIS A 498 -1.43 13.99 -19.02
N ALA A 499 -1.69 12.85 -19.64
CA ALA A 499 -2.57 11.84 -19.06
C ALA A 499 -2.03 11.30 -17.72
N SER A 500 -2.93 11.22 -16.74
CA SER A 500 -2.59 10.94 -15.34
C SER A 500 -2.71 9.46 -15.01
N THR A 501 -3.77 8.80 -15.49
CA THR A 501 -3.99 7.37 -15.27
C THR A 501 -4.16 6.66 -16.59
N PHE A 502 -3.58 5.47 -16.74
CA PHE A 502 -3.85 4.66 -17.92
C PHE A 502 -5.26 4.04 -17.87
N ILE A 503 -5.52 3.19 -16.88
CA ILE A 503 -6.80 2.49 -16.71
C ILE A 503 -7.42 2.84 -15.36
N GLU A 504 -8.63 3.41 -15.38
CA GLU A 504 -9.40 3.75 -14.20
C GLU A 504 -10.70 2.95 -14.15
N LEU A 505 -10.87 2.19 -13.07
CA LEU A 505 -12.04 1.35 -12.83
C LEU A 505 -12.98 2.04 -11.84
N GLN A 506 -14.13 2.48 -12.33
CA GLN A 506 -15.17 3.19 -11.58
C GLN A 506 -16.28 2.22 -11.14
N SER A 507 -17.55 2.46 -11.49
CA SER A 507 -18.71 1.64 -11.11
C SER A 507 -18.76 0.31 -11.88
N VAL A 508 -17.81 -0.56 -11.59
CA VAL A 508 -17.67 -1.89 -12.20
C VAL A 508 -17.52 -2.98 -11.15
N LYS A 509 -18.11 -4.15 -11.40
CA LYS A 509 -17.87 -5.37 -10.63
C LYS A 509 -17.46 -6.51 -11.56
N ASP A 510 -16.73 -7.52 -11.08
CA ASP A 510 -16.32 -8.66 -11.90
C ASP A 510 -15.59 -8.20 -13.18
N ALA A 511 -14.49 -7.48 -12.99
CA ALA A 511 -13.65 -6.99 -14.08
C ALA A 511 -12.23 -7.49 -13.98
N TRP A 512 -11.49 -7.38 -15.08
CA TRP A 512 -10.08 -7.71 -15.08
C TRP A 512 -9.26 -6.80 -15.98
N VAL A 513 -7.99 -6.66 -15.63
CA VAL A 513 -6.96 -6.03 -16.45
C VAL A 513 -5.80 -6.99 -16.54
N ARG A 514 -5.35 -7.38 -17.74
CA ARG A 514 -4.22 -8.29 -17.87
C ARG A 514 -3.27 -8.02 -19.02
N ASP A 515 -2.01 -8.39 -18.88
CA ASP A 515 -0.97 -8.18 -19.89
C ASP A 515 -0.93 -6.70 -20.34
N VAL A 516 -0.75 -5.76 -19.41
CA VAL A 516 -0.73 -4.32 -19.72
C VAL A 516 0.53 -3.63 -19.24
N THR A 517 0.96 -2.62 -19.99
CA THR A 517 2.06 -1.75 -19.56
C THR A 517 1.64 -0.29 -19.66
N GLY A 518 1.71 0.46 -18.56
CA GLY A 518 1.58 1.92 -18.55
C GLY A 518 2.96 2.58 -18.54
N GLN A 519 3.15 3.63 -19.34
CA GLN A 519 4.39 4.38 -19.40
C GLN A 519 4.14 5.90 -19.40
N HIS A 520 4.95 6.64 -18.62
CA HIS A 520 4.91 8.11 -18.48
C HIS A 520 3.66 8.71 -17.81
N PHE A 521 2.84 7.90 -17.14
CA PHE A 521 1.65 8.42 -16.47
C PHE A 521 1.99 9.18 -15.17
N VAL A 522 1.25 10.27 -14.89
CA VAL A 522 1.46 11.11 -13.69
C VAL A 522 1.13 10.35 -12.40
N PHE A 523 0.07 9.56 -12.43
CA PHE A 523 -0.53 8.92 -11.26
C PHE A 523 -0.41 7.40 -11.32
N ALA A 524 -1.19 6.72 -12.16
CA ALA A 524 -1.35 5.27 -12.07
C ALA A 524 -1.35 4.56 -13.42
N THR A 525 -0.86 3.31 -13.43
CA THR A 525 -1.16 2.39 -14.54
C THR A 525 -2.55 1.79 -14.36
N VAL A 526 -2.89 1.33 -13.16
CA VAL A 526 -4.25 0.86 -12.84
C VAL A 526 -4.74 1.45 -11.53
N HIS A 527 -5.91 2.10 -11.58
CA HIS A 527 -6.63 2.60 -10.41
C HIS A 527 -7.97 1.91 -10.26
N ALA A 528 -8.08 1.04 -9.25
CA ALA A 528 -9.36 0.45 -8.84
C ALA A 528 -10.02 1.33 -7.77
N THR A 529 -10.93 2.22 -8.19
CA THR A 529 -11.53 3.23 -7.30
C THR A 529 -12.46 2.62 -6.25
N SER A 530 -12.96 3.44 -5.31
CA SER A 530 -13.86 3.01 -4.23
C SER A 530 -15.20 2.45 -4.71
N ARG A 531 -15.49 2.61 -6.00
CA ARG A 531 -16.65 2.07 -6.70
C ARG A 531 -16.40 0.67 -7.26
N ALA A 532 -15.16 0.28 -7.53
CA ALA A 532 -14.82 -1.01 -8.11
C ALA A 532 -14.95 -2.15 -7.09
N MET A 533 -15.32 -3.34 -7.56
CA MET A 533 -15.48 -4.53 -6.73
C MET A 533 -15.15 -5.83 -7.49
N ARG A 534 -14.51 -6.82 -6.86
CA ARG A 534 -14.19 -8.12 -7.50
C ARG A 534 -13.40 -7.94 -8.80
N VAL A 535 -12.19 -7.37 -8.66
CA VAL A 535 -11.32 -7.03 -9.80
C VAL A 535 -10.03 -7.84 -9.71
N THR A 536 -9.58 -8.41 -10.84
CA THR A 536 -8.23 -8.98 -10.96
C THR A 536 -7.37 -8.15 -11.90
N VAL A 537 -6.21 -7.68 -11.43
CA VAL A 537 -5.14 -7.13 -12.26
C VAL A 537 -4.00 -8.15 -12.30
N ASP A 538 -3.55 -8.57 -13.48
CA ASP A 538 -2.58 -9.66 -13.63
C ASP A 538 -1.56 -9.37 -14.76
N ASP A 539 -0.26 -9.53 -14.51
CA ASP A 539 0.83 -9.17 -15.43
C ASP A 539 0.71 -7.71 -15.92
N ALA A 540 0.96 -6.77 -15.00
CA ALA A 540 0.87 -5.33 -15.27
C ALA A 540 2.16 -4.60 -14.90
N GLN A 541 2.57 -3.62 -15.73
CA GLN A 541 3.81 -2.87 -15.55
C GLN A 541 3.60 -1.35 -15.54
N SER A 542 4.32 -0.64 -14.69
CA SER A 542 4.36 0.83 -14.65
C SER A 542 5.79 1.32 -14.85
N LEU A 543 6.03 2.06 -15.93
CA LEU A 543 7.37 2.42 -16.39
C LEU A 543 7.53 3.94 -16.54
N ASP A 544 8.73 4.43 -16.24
CA ASP A 544 9.16 5.81 -16.47
C ASP A 544 8.11 6.90 -16.14
N PRO A 545 7.50 6.94 -14.93
CA PRO A 545 6.48 7.94 -14.60
C PRO A 545 7.01 9.38 -14.73
N VAL A 546 6.22 10.27 -15.32
CA VAL A 546 6.56 11.68 -15.53
C VAL A 546 5.63 12.53 -14.67
N SER A 547 6.23 13.22 -13.70
CA SER A 547 5.58 14.14 -12.77
C SER A 547 6.62 14.77 -11.85
N ILE A 548 6.25 15.80 -11.10
CA ILE A 548 6.98 16.11 -9.85
C ILE A 548 6.80 14.95 -8.84
N ILE A 549 7.77 14.75 -7.95
CA ILE A 549 7.75 13.66 -6.96
C ILE A 549 7.16 14.20 -5.65
N THR A 550 5.83 14.30 -5.59
CA THR A 550 5.11 14.82 -4.41
C THR A 550 3.81 14.04 -4.13
N GLY A 551 3.05 14.46 -3.11
CA GLY A 551 1.73 13.91 -2.76
C GLY A 551 0.78 13.78 -3.95
N ALA A 552 0.02 12.67 -4.00
CA ALA A 552 -0.98 12.36 -5.03
C ALA A 552 -0.43 12.09 -6.46
N ARG A 553 0.84 11.70 -6.59
CA ARG A 553 1.49 11.32 -7.85
C ARG A 553 2.21 9.98 -7.71
N ARG A 554 2.39 9.29 -8.83
CA ARG A 554 3.17 8.06 -8.96
C ARG A 554 2.70 6.95 -8.02
N TYR A 555 1.41 6.63 -8.08
CA TYR A 555 0.77 5.47 -7.44
C TYR A 555 0.41 4.41 -8.50
N PRO A 556 1.42 3.72 -9.08
CA PRO A 556 1.29 2.74 -10.15
C PRO A 556 0.06 1.83 -10.06
N PHE A 557 -0.13 1.19 -8.90
CA PHE A 557 -1.16 0.21 -8.63
C PHE A 557 -1.89 0.60 -7.35
N THR A 558 -3.04 1.24 -7.50
CA THR A 558 -3.80 1.82 -6.39
C THR A 558 -5.19 1.19 -6.26
N ILE A 559 -5.52 0.80 -5.04
CA ILE A 559 -6.80 0.20 -4.66
C ILE A 559 -7.52 1.10 -3.66
N ASP A 560 -8.74 1.49 -3.99
CA ASP A 560 -9.69 2.12 -3.06
C ASP A 560 -10.95 1.24 -2.87
N GLY A 561 -11.17 0.29 -3.79
CA GLY A 561 -12.30 -0.63 -3.81
C GLY A 561 -12.18 -1.81 -2.84
N GLN A 562 -12.91 -2.89 -3.11
CA GLN A 562 -12.90 -4.12 -2.30
C GLN A 562 -12.95 -5.38 -3.16
N PHE A 563 -12.45 -6.49 -2.62
CA PHE A 563 -12.26 -7.73 -3.36
C PHE A 563 -11.36 -7.55 -4.59
N VAL A 564 -10.34 -6.69 -4.48
CA VAL A 564 -9.39 -6.45 -5.57
C VAL A 564 -8.15 -7.29 -5.36
N LEU A 565 -7.77 -8.07 -6.37
CA LEU A 565 -6.52 -8.83 -6.45
C LEU A 565 -5.65 -8.17 -7.52
N MET A 566 -4.47 -7.68 -7.17
CA MET A 566 -3.46 -7.23 -8.12
C MET A 566 -2.24 -8.13 -7.98
N ARG A 567 -1.83 -8.81 -9.04
CA ARG A 567 -0.74 -9.77 -8.99
C ARG A 567 0.20 -9.72 -10.20
N ASN A 568 1.39 -10.28 -10.04
CA ASN A 568 2.43 -10.30 -11.07
C ASN A 568 2.74 -8.89 -11.57
N LEU A 569 3.09 -7.99 -10.64
CA LEU A 569 3.22 -6.56 -10.91
C LEU A 569 4.69 -6.15 -11.01
N TYR A 570 4.98 -5.18 -11.88
CA TYR A 570 6.27 -4.50 -11.91
C TYR A 570 6.08 -2.98 -11.91
N SER A 571 6.85 -2.28 -11.07
CA SER A 571 6.89 -0.82 -11.03
C SER A 571 8.32 -0.32 -10.94
N GLU A 572 8.59 0.83 -11.56
CA GLU A 572 9.82 1.58 -11.35
C GLU A 572 9.56 3.07 -11.12
N ASN A 573 10.39 3.70 -10.29
CA ASN A 573 10.33 5.14 -9.97
C ASN A 573 8.97 5.62 -9.41
N GLY A 574 8.18 4.72 -8.83
CA GLY A 574 6.94 5.04 -8.12
C GLY A 574 7.20 5.82 -6.83
N ARG A 575 6.16 6.45 -6.26
CA ARG A 575 6.18 6.87 -4.85
C ARG A 575 5.61 5.75 -4.00
N HIS A 576 4.30 5.52 -4.09
CA HIS A 576 3.64 4.41 -3.39
C HIS A 576 3.24 3.37 -4.42
N ASP A 577 4.14 2.43 -4.71
CA ASP A 577 4.02 1.48 -5.83
C ASP A 577 2.80 0.56 -5.69
N PHE A 578 2.63 -0.04 -4.52
CA PHE A 578 1.50 -0.89 -4.16
C PHE A 578 0.74 -0.25 -3.01
N VAL A 579 -0.42 0.34 -3.30
CA VAL A 579 -1.05 1.27 -2.37
C VAL A 579 -2.54 1.03 -2.22
N ASN A 580 -3.01 0.98 -0.97
CA ASN A 580 -4.42 1.14 -0.65
C ASN A 580 -4.65 2.60 -0.24
N ASN A 581 -5.38 3.37 -1.07
CA ASN A 581 -5.35 4.83 -1.07
C ASN A 581 -6.73 5.49 -0.89
N SER A 582 -7.69 4.79 -0.28
CA SER A 582 -9.02 5.36 -0.11
C SER A 582 -9.03 6.46 0.95
N SER A 583 -9.40 7.69 0.59
CA SER A 583 -9.57 8.80 1.54
C SER A 583 -10.92 8.77 2.27
N TRP A 584 -11.86 7.95 1.80
CA TRP A 584 -13.14 7.64 2.46
C TRP A 584 -13.57 6.21 2.09
N ARG A 585 -14.13 5.44 3.03
CA ARG A 585 -14.56 4.04 2.80
C ARG A 585 -13.41 3.08 2.47
N ASN A 586 -12.35 3.11 3.28
CA ASN A 586 -11.33 2.07 3.27
C ASN A 586 -11.89 0.71 3.67
N ARG A 587 -11.77 -0.30 2.79
CA ARG A 587 -12.33 -1.63 3.04
C ARG A 587 -11.67 -2.70 2.18
N GLY A 588 -11.44 -3.87 2.78
CA GLY A 588 -11.01 -5.08 2.11
C GLY A 588 -12.10 -6.16 2.03
N PRO A 589 -11.72 -7.38 1.61
CA PRO A 589 -10.34 -7.84 1.36
C PRO A 589 -9.77 -7.27 0.08
N ASN A 590 -8.51 -6.84 0.10
CA ASN A 590 -7.72 -6.53 -1.09
C ASN A 590 -6.37 -7.24 -1.00
N VAL A 591 -5.77 -7.57 -2.13
CA VAL A 591 -4.53 -8.35 -2.20
C VAL A 591 -3.59 -7.74 -3.24
N PHE A 592 -2.34 -7.53 -2.82
CA PHE A 592 -1.19 -7.41 -3.71
C PHE A 592 -0.36 -8.70 -3.57
N LEU A 593 -0.15 -9.42 -4.66
CA LEU A 593 0.54 -10.72 -4.69
C LEU A 593 1.63 -10.73 -5.76
N ASP A 594 2.84 -11.17 -5.43
CA ASP A 594 3.94 -11.30 -6.42
C ASP A 594 4.22 -9.98 -7.18
N GLY A 595 4.70 -8.98 -6.46
CA GLY A 595 4.98 -7.64 -6.99
C GLY A 595 6.44 -7.24 -6.81
N VAL A 596 7.01 -6.56 -7.81
CA VAL A 596 8.36 -5.99 -7.73
C VAL A 596 8.30 -4.49 -7.97
N ALA A 597 8.86 -3.70 -7.06
CA ALA A 597 9.09 -2.26 -7.24
C ALA A 597 10.59 -1.95 -7.15
N VAL A 598 11.08 -1.07 -8.01
CA VAL A 598 12.47 -0.61 -8.01
C VAL A 598 12.55 0.92 -8.12
N ASP A 599 13.60 1.49 -7.57
CA ASP A 599 13.80 2.93 -7.45
C ASP A 599 12.59 3.62 -6.79
N SER A 600 11.98 2.96 -5.80
CA SER A 600 10.79 3.45 -5.08
C SER A 600 11.13 4.70 -4.26
N ASN A 601 10.36 5.78 -4.45
CA ASN A 601 10.60 7.06 -3.78
C ASN A 601 9.96 7.13 -2.38
N GLU A 602 9.02 6.24 -2.06
CA GLU A 602 8.36 6.14 -0.76
C GLU A 602 7.96 4.70 -0.43
N ALA A 603 7.45 4.48 0.77
CA ALA A 603 6.99 3.16 1.20
C ALA A 603 5.71 2.70 0.49
N SER A 604 5.61 1.39 0.20
CA SER A 604 4.36 0.73 -0.17
C SER A 604 3.54 0.37 1.08
N GLY A 605 2.22 0.22 0.94
CA GLY A 605 1.34 -0.11 2.06
C GLY A 605 0.06 0.71 2.11
N PRO A 606 -0.75 0.53 3.17
CA PRO A 606 -1.83 1.44 3.52
C PRO A 606 -1.40 2.92 3.50
N HIS A 607 -2.10 3.77 2.73
CA HIS A 607 -1.65 5.15 2.53
C HIS A 607 -2.32 6.19 3.40
N GLN A 608 -3.62 6.07 3.65
CA GLN A 608 -4.34 7.08 4.40
C GLN A 608 -5.63 6.54 5.01
N ARG A 609 -5.98 7.16 6.13
CA ARG A 609 -7.13 6.87 6.96
C ARG A 609 -7.10 5.42 7.45
N TRP A 610 -8.22 4.92 7.97
CA TRP A 610 -8.29 3.58 8.54
C TRP A 610 -8.37 2.49 7.45
N SER A 611 -7.26 2.27 6.75
CA SER A 611 -7.16 1.18 5.77
C SER A 611 -7.28 -0.18 6.45
N SER A 612 -8.25 -1.00 6.05
CA SER A 612 -8.51 -2.30 6.65
C SER A 612 -8.57 -3.40 5.59
N GLY A 613 -7.99 -4.56 5.92
CA GLY A 613 -8.07 -5.77 5.08
C GLY A 613 -7.31 -5.68 3.76
N THR A 614 -6.02 -5.35 3.80
CA THR A 614 -5.13 -5.50 2.64
C THR A 614 -4.03 -6.50 2.96
N LEU A 615 -3.86 -7.50 2.11
CA LEU A 615 -2.76 -8.46 2.16
C LEU A 615 -1.68 -8.05 1.16
N TYR A 616 -0.43 -7.98 1.61
CA TYR A 616 0.75 -7.86 0.76
C TYR A 616 1.51 -9.17 0.90
N ASP A 617 1.55 -9.97 -0.17
CA ASP A 617 2.20 -11.28 -0.19
C ASP A 617 3.26 -11.31 -1.30
N THR A 618 4.47 -11.74 -0.94
CA THR A 618 5.60 -11.88 -1.88
C THR A 618 5.89 -10.57 -2.66
N ILE A 619 5.83 -9.44 -1.94
CA ILE A 619 6.18 -8.13 -2.47
C ILE A 619 7.67 -7.86 -2.23
N THR A 620 8.38 -7.46 -3.28
CA THR A 620 9.78 -7.02 -3.24
C THR A 620 9.86 -5.55 -3.62
N THR A 621 10.46 -4.71 -2.80
CA THR A 621 10.70 -3.28 -3.08
C THR A 621 12.01 -2.85 -2.45
N ASP A 622 12.79 -2.01 -3.12
CA ASP A 622 14.01 -1.39 -2.56
C ASP A 622 13.74 -0.24 -1.56
N ASN A 623 12.47 -0.02 -1.22
CA ASN A 623 12.02 0.85 -0.13
C ASN A 623 11.29 0.02 0.94
N MET A 624 10.56 0.66 1.86
CA MET A 624 9.83 -0.01 2.94
C MET A 624 8.43 -0.47 2.50
N ILE A 625 7.93 -1.50 3.19
CA ILE A 625 6.50 -1.81 3.26
C ILE A 625 6.06 -1.47 4.69
N GLU A 626 5.07 -0.59 4.82
CA GLU A 626 4.63 -0.11 6.14
C GLU A 626 3.11 -0.08 6.28
N ALA A 627 2.63 -0.45 7.46
CA ALA A 627 1.31 -0.10 7.95
C ALA A 627 1.54 0.70 9.24
N ARG A 628 1.14 1.98 9.26
CA ARG A 628 1.37 2.88 10.39
C ARG A 628 0.27 3.90 10.54
N ASN A 629 0.18 4.47 11.73
CA ASN A 629 -0.52 5.73 11.94
C ASN A 629 0.33 6.87 11.33
N ARG A 630 -0.15 7.47 10.24
CA ARG A 630 0.54 8.55 9.54
C ARG A 630 0.22 9.93 10.12
N GLY A 631 -0.65 10.01 11.12
CA GLY A 631 -1.02 11.24 11.81
C GLY A 631 -1.41 12.36 10.86
N ASN A 632 -0.52 13.32 10.66
CA ASN A 632 -0.79 14.53 9.88
C ASN A 632 -0.24 14.57 8.47
N PHE A 633 0.36 13.49 8.01
CA PHE A 633 0.79 13.43 6.63
C PHE A 633 -0.41 13.79 5.74
N GLY A 634 -0.14 14.51 4.65
CA GLY A 634 -1.19 15.11 3.84
C GLY A 634 -2.13 16.00 4.67
N SER A 635 -3.43 15.76 4.60
CA SER A 635 -4.42 16.60 5.28
C SER A 635 -4.91 16.02 6.61
N GLY A 636 -4.06 15.27 7.33
CA GLY A 636 -4.50 14.49 8.49
C GLY A 636 -4.83 13.04 8.15
N HIS A 637 -3.93 12.36 7.42
CA HIS A 637 -4.17 11.00 6.94
C HIS A 637 -4.44 10.01 8.07
N GLY A 638 -3.90 10.22 9.27
CA GLY A 638 -4.04 9.28 10.38
C GLY A 638 -3.29 8.00 10.16
#